data_AF-A0A381PBV3-F1
#
_entry.id   AF-A0A381PBV3-F1
#
_cell.length_a   1.000
_cell.length_b   1.000
_cell.length_c   1.000
_cell.angle_alpha   90.00
_cell.angle_beta   90.00
_cell.angle_gamma   90.00
#
_symmetry.space_group_name_H-M   'P 1'
#
loop_
_entity.id
_entity.type
_entity.pdbx_description
1 polymer ?
#
loop_
_entity_poly.entity_id
_entity_poly.type
_entity_poly.pdbx_seq_one_letter_code
_entity_poly.pdbx_strand_id
1 'polypeptide(L)' 'MRTILVIGTVLFTATAACAQQRDANSLGGGNCASNVYNCAETPNPLPEATTVWIEEMTWMDVRDALNSGKTTAIIP' A
#
# COMPACT_ATOMS: atom_id res chain seq x y z
N MET A 1 -47.96 -8.64 -0.44
CA MET A 1 -47.45 -7.26 -0.57
C MET A 1 -46.57 -6.82 0.59
N ARG A 2 -46.88 -7.16 1.86
CA ARG A 2 -46.05 -6.79 3.03
C ARG A 2 -44.70 -7.53 3.13
N THR A 3 -44.59 -8.71 2.52
CA THR A 3 -43.38 -9.56 2.52
C THR A 3 -42.33 -9.16 1.49
N ILE A 4 -42.74 -8.48 0.41
CA ILE A 4 -41.82 -8.04 -0.67
C ILE A 4 -40.99 -6.82 -0.21
N LEU A 5 -41.49 -6.06 0.76
CA LEU A 5 -40.86 -4.82 1.24
C LEU A 5 -39.67 -5.07 2.17
N VAL A 6 -39.57 -6.25 2.80
CA VAL A 6 -38.50 -6.59 3.76
C VAL A 6 -37.22 -7.09 3.06
N ILE A 7 -37.36 -7.72 1.88
CA ILE A 7 -36.21 -8.26 1.13
C ILE A 7 -35.40 -7.13 0.47
N GLY A 8 -36.06 -6.05 0.05
CA GLY A 8 -35.41 -4.90 -0.57
C GLY A 8 -34.50 -4.10 0.36
N THR A 9 -34.73 -4.16 1.69
CA THR A 9 -33.99 -3.36 2.67
C THR A 9 -32.71 -4.03 3.17
N VAL A 10 -32.59 -5.36 3.09
CA VAL A 10 -31.38 -6.09 3.53
C VAL A 10 -30.26 -6.04 2.47
N LEU A 11 -30.60 -5.85 1.20
CA LEU A 11 -29.63 -5.88 0.10
C LEU A 11 -28.75 -4.61 0.00
N PHE A 12 -29.16 -3.50 0.61
CA PHE A 12 -28.44 -2.21 0.49
C PHE A 12 -27.35 -1.98 1.54
N THR A 13 -27.30 -2.74 2.63
CA THR A 13 -26.30 -2.52 3.71
C THR A 13 -25.01 -3.33 3.54
N ALA A 14 -24.94 -4.26 2.58
CA ALA A 14 -23.80 -5.17 2.43
C ALA A 14 -22.61 -4.58 1.65
N THR A 15 -22.79 -3.48 0.91
CA THR A 15 -21.74 -2.96 0.02
C THR A 15 -20.61 -2.22 0.73
N ALA A 16 -20.83 -1.73 1.96
CA ALA A 16 -19.81 -0.99 2.71
C ALA A 16 -18.82 -1.90 3.48
N ALA A 17 -19.20 -3.15 3.79
CA ALA A 17 -18.39 -4.06 4.60
C ALA A 17 -17.23 -4.73 3.84
N CYS A 18 -17.20 -4.63 2.51
CA CYS A 18 -16.16 -5.24 1.67
C CYS A 18 -15.03 -4.27 1.27
N ALA A 19 -14.97 -3.06 1.83
CA ALA A 19 -13.77 -2.24 1.72
C ALA A 19 -12.67 -2.88 2.59
N GLN A 20 -11.83 -3.73 1.98
CA GLN A 20 -10.68 -4.33 2.65
C GLN A 20 -9.76 -3.20 3.17
N GLN A 21 -9.77 -2.98 4.48
CA GLN A 21 -8.84 -2.08 5.16
C GLN A 21 -7.42 -2.57 4.84
N ARG A 22 -6.68 -1.83 3.99
CA ARG A 22 -5.26 -2.14 3.77
C ARG A 22 -4.53 -1.93 5.10
N ASP A 23 -3.71 -2.91 5.48
CA ASP A 23 -2.80 -2.76 6.60
C ASP A 23 -1.86 -1.58 6.30
N ALA A 24 -1.80 -0.62 7.23
CA ALA A 24 -0.98 0.58 7.09
C ALA A 24 0.52 0.25 7.00
N ASN A 25 0.93 -0.92 7.48
CA ASN A 25 2.32 -1.38 7.38
C ASN A 25 2.65 -2.03 6.03
N SER A 26 1.65 -2.26 5.16
CA SER A 26 1.86 -2.88 3.85
C SER A 26 2.24 -1.84 2.79
N LEU A 27 3.51 -1.85 2.38
CA LEU A 27 4.09 -0.99 1.36
C LEU A 27 4.57 -1.79 0.13
N GLY A 28 5.03 -1.08 -0.91
CA GLY A 28 5.57 -1.72 -2.12
C GLY A 28 4.54 -2.46 -2.99
N GLY A 29 3.24 -2.31 -2.70
CA GLY A 29 2.16 -2.95 -3.46
C GLY A 29 1.80 -4.38 -3.01
N GLY A 30 2.50 -4.93 -2.01
CA GLY A 30 2.21 -6.23 -1.42
C GLY A 30 1.57 -6.14 -0.03
N ASN A 31 1.24 -7.29 0.56
CA ASN A 31 0.76 -7.39 1.95
C ASN A 31 1.93 -7.79 2.87
N CYS A 32 2.16 -7.04 3.94
CA CYS A 32 3.17 -7.30 4.97
C CYS A 32 3.00 -8.69 5.61
N ALA A 33 1.76 -9.13 5.87
CA ALA A 33 1.50 -10.46 6.44
C ALA A 33 1.90 -11.61 5.50
N SER A 34 2.04 -11.35 4.20
CA SER A 34 2.42 -12.36 3.20
C SER A 34 3.93 -12.43 2.96
N ASN A 35 4.66 -11.33 3.16
CA ASN A 35 6.11 -11.29 2.99
C ASN A 35 6.69 -10.13 3.83
N VAL A 36 7.71 -10.43 4.63
CA VAL A 36 8.41 -9.43 5.46
C VAL A 36 8.94 -8.25 4.64
N TYR A 37 9.37 -8.48 3.39
CA TYR A 37 9.82 -7.40 2.50
C TYR A 37 8.69 -6.54 1.93
N ASN A 38 7.44 -6.70 2.36
CA ASN A 38 6.36 -5.74 2.10
C ASN A 38 6.05 -4.86 3.32
N CYS A 39 6.75 -5.06 4.45
CA CYS A 39 6.50 -4.34 5.68
C CYS A 39 7.29 -3.02 5.72
N ALA A 40 6.63 -1.94 6.18
CA ALA A 40 7.18 -0.59 6.18
C ALA A 40 8.52 -0.43 6.93
N GLU A 41 8.68 -1.14 8.05
CA GLU A 41 9.85 -1.03 8.93
C GLU A 41 10.95 -2.05 8.61
N THR A 42 10.74 -2.92 7.61
CA THR A 42 11.74 -3.93 7.25
C THR A 42 12.98 -3.25 6.64
N PRO A 43 14.19 -3.50 7.19
CA PRO A 43 15.42 -2.98 6.63
C PRO A 43 15.62 -3.45 5.19
N ASN A 44 16.13 -2.56 4.34
CA ASN A 44 16.45 -2.88 2.95
C ASN A 44 17.60 -3.89 2.90
N PRO A 45 17.42 -5.09 2.31
CA PRO A 45 18.47 -6.10 2.22
C PRO A 45 19.47 -5.83 1.08
N LEU A 46 19.19 -4.83 0.23
CA LEU A 46 20.00 -4.50 -0.94
C LEU A 46 21.09 -3.47 -0.59
N PRO A 47 22.19 -3.39 -1.38
CA PRO A 47 23.13 -2.28 -1.29
C PRO A 47 22.43 -0.93 -1.57
N GLU A 48 22.98 0.16 -1.03
CA GLU A 48 22.46 1.50 -1.28
C GLU A 48 22.49 1.83 -2.79
N ALA A 49 21.37 2.35 -3.30
CA ALA A 49 21.26 2.75 -4.70
C ALA A 49 22.21 3.91 -5.03
N THR A 50 22.95 3.78 -6.14
CA THR A 50 23.95 4.77 -6.59
C THR A 50 23.50 5.57 -7.82
N THR A 51 22.19 5.69 -8.03
CA THR A 51 21.56 6.36 -9.18
C THR A 51 20.60 7.45 -8.74
N VAL A 52 20.33 8.40 -9.63
CA VAL A 52 19.32 9.46 -9.43
C VAL A 52 18.01 9.17 -10.18
N TRP A 53 17.96 8.08 -10.95
CA TRP A 53 16.78 7.66 -11.70
C TRP A 53 15.89 6.78 -10.82
N ILE A 54 14.70 7.29 -10.47
CA ILE A 54 13.76 6.61 -9.57
C ILE A 54 13.30 5.26 -10.16
N GLU A 55 13.23 5.15 -11.48
CA GLU A 55 12.86 3.93 -12.21
C GLU A 55 13.87 2.79 -12.04
N GLU A 56 15.10 3.12 -11.67
CA GLU A 56 16.18 2.17 -11.38
C GLU A 56 16.26 1.83 -9.88
N MET A 57 15.42 2.46 -9.04
CA MET A 57 15.38 2.28 -7.60
C MET A 57 14.22 1.35 -7.20
N THR A 58 14.40 0.54 -6.16
CA THR A 58 13.30 -0.19 -5.56
C THR A 58 12.43 0.74 -4.70
N TRP A 59 11.21 0.32 -4.36
CA TRP A 59 10.37 1.06 -3.43
C TRP A 59 11.05 1.28 -2.06
N MET A 60 11.90 0.33 -1.62
CA MET A 60 12.66 0.44 -0.38
C MET A 60 13.76 1.50 -0.49
N ASP A 61 14.46 1.57 -1.62
CA ASP A 61 15.47 2.60 -1.87
C ASP A 61 14.84 4.00 -1.85
N VAL A 62 13.67 4.15 -2.47
CA VAL A 62 12.92 5.42 -2.45
C VAL A 62 12.44 5.76 -1.03
N ARG A 63 11.90 4.80 -0.27
CA ARG A 63 11.52 4.99 1.14
C ARG A 63 12.72 5.47 1.97
N ASP A 64 13.85 4.78 1.84
CA ASP A 64 15.05 5.07 2.63
C ASP A 64 15.66 6.42 2.22
N ALA A 65 15.62 6.77 0.92
CA ALA A 65 15.98 8.09 0.42
C ALA A 65 15.13 9.19 1.06
N LEU A 66 13.79 9.03 1.10
CA LEU A 66 12.87 9.96 1.76
C LEU A 66 13.18 10.11 3.25
N ASN A 67 13.38 8.99 3.96
CA ASN A 67 13.76 8.97 5.38
C ASN A 67 15.12 9.64 5.64
N SER A 68 16.04 9.58 4.66
CA SER A 68 17.33 10.28 4.70
C SER A 68 17.26 11.76 4.30
N GLY A 69 16.06 12.29 4.04
CA GLY A 69 15.82 13.71 3.73
C GLY A 69 15.83 14.07 2.24
N LYS A 70 15.87 13.09 1.33
CA LYS A 70 15.78 13.33 -0.12
C LYS A 70 14.30 13.43 -0.53
N THR A 71 13.72 14.62 -0.44
CA THR A 71 12.26 14.85 -0.61
C THR A 71 11.87 15.52 -1.93
N THR A 72 12.79 15.65 -2.88
CA THR A 72 12.54 16.30 -4.18
C THR A 72 12.60 15.27 -5.30
N ALA A 73 11.60 15.26 -6.17
CA ALA A 73 11.59 14.50 -7.42
C ALA A 73 11.74 15.46 -8.62
N ILE A 74 12.47 15.02 -9.65
CA ILE A 74 12.62 15.75 -10.92
C ILE A 74 11.74 15.03 -11.95
N ILE A 75 10.75 15.76 -12.50
CA ILE A 75 9.86 15.25 -13.55
C ILE A 75 10.20 16.02 -14.84
N PRO A 76 10.63 15.34 -15.93
CA PRO A 76 10.94 15.97 -17.21
C PRO A 76 9.69 16.42 -17.99
#